data_AF-A0A8C3WRI7-F1
#
_entry.id   AF-A0A8C3WRI7-F1
#
_cell.length_a   1.000
_cell.length_b   1.000
_cell.length_c   1.000
_cell.angle_alpha   90.00
_cell.angle_beta   90.00
_cell.angle_gamma   90.00
#
_symmetry.space_group_name_H-M   'P 1'
#
loop_
_entity.id
_entity.type
_entity.pdbx_description
1 polymer ?
#
loop_
_entity_poly.entity_id
_entity_poly.type
_entity_poly.pdbx_seq_one_letter_code
_entity_poly.pdbx_strand_id
1 'polypeptide(L)'
;MEKSKNHTTYSQCRKWHRNGIKKPRSQQYESLKGVDAKFLRNMRFAKKHKNGLKKIQANNAKAMSAHADAIKALVKPKEVKPNIPKGGGRKLSRLAYIAHPRLGKHAHACITTGLRLCRPKSQAKAQTKAKVAAGGTVAAPPPPALAPKDVQALTKAPQQRHLSANVRTDGLV
;
A
#
# COMPACT_ATOMS: atom_id res chain seq x y z
N MET A 1 -2.07 -69.13 34.53
CA MET A 1 -1.17 -68.15 33.89
C MET A 1 -1.95 -67.44 32.79
N GLU A 2 -2.29 -66.18 33.02
CA GLU A 2 -3.04 -65.38 32.05
C GLU A 2 -2.07 -64.71 31.07
N LYS A 3 -2.36 -64.78 29.77
CA LYS A 3 -1.49 -64.24 28.71
C LYS A 3 -1.88 -62.79 28.44
N SER A 4 -0.92 -61.88 28.37
CA SER A 4 -1.12 -60.47 28.01
C SER A 4 -0.65 -60.19 26.57
N LYS A 5 -1.01 -59.01 26.03
CA LYS A 5 -0.60 -58.59 24.67
C LYS A 5 0.84 -58.09 24.66
N ASN A 6 1.66 -58.65 23.78
CA ASN A 6 3.10 -58.40 23.73
C ASN A 6 3.49 -57.04 23.08
N HIS A 7 2.73 -56.52 22.10
CA HIS A 7 3.05 -55.27 21.40
C HIS A 7 1.82 -54.62 20.73
N THR A 8 1.74 -53.29 20.69
CA THR A 8 0.71 -52.54 19.94
C THR A 8 1.12 -51.09 19.59
N THR A 9 0.82 -50.69 18.36
CA THR A 9 1.00 -49.30 17.85
C THR A 9 -0.36 -48.58 17.71
N TYR A 10 -1.45 -49.17 18.22
CA TYR A 10 -2.84 -48.75 17.97
C TYR A 10 -3.11 -47.24 18.18
N SER A 11 -2.62 -46.67 19.29
CA SER A 11 -2.87 -45.25 19.63
C SER A 11 -1.71 -44.32 19.28
N GLN A 12 -0.61 -44.83 18.73
CA GLN A 12 0.61 -44.04 18.52
C GLN A 12 0.40 -42.95 17.47
N CYS A 13 -0.18 -43.30 16.32
CA CYS A 13 -0.51 -42.34 15.28
C CYS A 13 -1.45 -41.24 15.81
N ARG A 14 -2.48 -41.61 16.58
CA ARG A 14 -3.42 -40.62 17.17
C ARG A 14 -2.71 -39.63 18.09
N LYS A 15 -1.76 -40.11 18.91
CA LYS A 15 -0.96 -39.25 19.81
C LYS A 15 -0.03 -38.32 19.04
N TRP A 16 0.70 -38.81 18.04
CA TRP A 16 1.60 -37.98 17.23
C TRP A 16 0.87 -36.86 16.48
N HIS A 17 -0.36 -37.11 16.04
CA HIS A 17 -1.16 -36.13 15.32
C HIS A 17 -1.94 -35.16 16.22
N ARG A 18 -2.07 -35.42 17.54
CA ARG A 18 -2.76 -34.47 18.45
C ARG A 18 -2.13 -33.07 18.43
N ASN A 19 -0.80 -32.99 18.38
CA ASN A 19 -0.07 -31.72 18.28
C ASN A 19 0.40 -31.42 16.83
N GLY A 20 0.14 -32.37 15.92
CA GLY A 20 0.62 -32.37 14.54
C GLY A 20 2.13 -32.68 14.44
N ILE A 21 2.49 -33.51 13.47
CA ILE A 21 3.90 -33.79 13.15
C ILE A 21 4.45 -32.58 12.38
N LYS A 22 5.22 -31.73 13.06
CA LYS A 22 5.80 -30.53 12.45
C LYS A 22 7.05 -30.89 11.66
N LYS A 23 7.20 -30.30 10.48
CA LYS A 23 8.44 -30.34 9.70
C LYS A 23 9.51 -29.48 10.41
N PRO A 24 10.81 -29.82 10.29
CA PRO A 24 11.87 -28.95 10.79
C PRO A 24 11.78 -27.58 10.13
N ARG A 25 12.16 -26.53 10.87
CA ARG A 25 12.13 -25.16 10.35
C ARG A 25 13.26 -24.97 9.34
N SER A 26 12.91 -24.62 8.10
CA SER A 26 13.91 -24.17 7.12
C SER A 26 14.36 -22.74 7.44
N GLN A 27 15.67 -22.50 7.33
CA GLN A 27 16.31 -21.21 7.52
C GLN A 27 17.00 -20.79 6.22
N GLN A 28 17.06 -19.48 5.92
CA GLN A 28 17.72 -18.98 4.70
C GLN A 28 19.22 -19.32 4.64
N TYR A 29 19.88 -19.39 5.79
CA TYR A 29 21.29 -19.74 5.92
C TYR A 29 21.44 -20.84 6.97
N GLU A 30 21.92 -22.01 6.55
CA GLU A 30 22.21 -23.14 7.42
C GLU A 30 23.62 -23.06 8.02
N SER A 31 23.89 -23.85 9.07
CA SER A 31 25.20 -23.92 9.67
C SER A 31 26.19 -24.68 8.78
N LEU A 32 27.43 -24.22 8.70
CA LEU A 32 28.51 -24.90 7.94
C LEU A 32 29.21 -26.00 8.77
N LYS A 33 28.51 -26.60 9.75
CA LYS A 33 29.06 -27.69 10.56
C LYS A 33 29.12 -28.97 9.72
N GLY A 34 30.27 -29.66 9.75
CA GLY A 34 30.50 -30.87 8.94
C GLY A 34 31.07 -30.61 7.54
N VAL A 35 31.28 -29.35 7.15
CA VAL A 35 32.00 -28.98 5.92
C VAL A 35 33.51 -29.19 6.11
N ASP A 36 34.21 -29.59 5.04
CA ASP A 36 35.66 -29.82 5.05
C ASP A 36 36.46 -28.67 5.71
N ALA A 37 37.33 -29.03 6.64
CA ALA A 37 38.12 -28.10 7.41
C ALA A 37 39.10 -27.29 6.53
N LYS A 38 39.66 -27.90 5.47
CA LYS A 38 40.57 -27.20 4.55
C LYS A 38 39.82 -26.12 3.77
N PHE A 39 38.64 -26.43 3.26
CA PHE A 39 37.76 -25.45 2.63
C PHE A 39 37.34 -24.33 3.58
N LEU A 40 36.87 -24.67 4.79
CA LEU A 40 36.46 -23.67 5.79
C LEU A 40 37.59 -22.73 6.17
N ARG A 41 38.82 -23.24 6.29
CA ARG A 41 40.01 -22.42 6.58
C ARG A 41 40.26 -21.38 5.49
N ASN A 42 40.21 -21.78 4.23
CA ASN A 42 40.36 -20.86 3.10
C ASN A 42 39.22 -19.82 3.03
N MET A 43 37.96 -20.26 3.15
CA MET A 43 36.81 -19.34 3.12
C MET A 43 36.87 -18.31 4.25
N ARG A 44 37.34 -18.70 5.45
CA ARG A 44 37.57 -17.78 6.57
C ARG A 44 38.63 -16.74 6.24
N PHE A 45 39.75 -17.13 5.61
CA PHE A 45 40.76 -16.18 5.16
C PHE A 45 40.22 -15.21 4.11
N ALA A 46 39.48 -15.68 3.11
CA ALA A 46 38.87 -14.82 2.09
C ALA A 46 37.91 -13.78 2.69
N LYS A 47 37.10 -14.18 3.70
CA LYS A 47 36.21 -13.25 4.42
C LYS A 47 36.95 -12.31 5.36
N LYS A 48 38.11 -12.70 5.89
CA LYS A 48 38.93 -11.91 6.83
C LYS A 48 39.58 -10.70 6.14
N HIS A 49 40.14 -10.89 4.94
CA HIS A 49 40.90 -9.85 4.25
C HIS A 49 40.01 -9.04 3.29
N LYS A 50 39.59 -7.84 3.69
CA LYS A 50 38.76 -6.92 2.88
C LYS A 50 39.58 -6.08 1.91
N ASN A 51 40.54 -6.71 1.23
CA ASN A 51 41.42 -6.04 0.31
C ASN A 51 40.64 -5.75 -0.99
N GLY A 52 40.61 -4.50 -1.44
CA GLY A 52 39.90 -4.12 -2.67
C GLY A 52 38.51 -3.51 -2.48
N LEU A 53 38.06 -3.26 -1.24
CA LEU A 53 36.76 -2.61 -1.00
C LEU A 53 36.61 -1.27 -1.73
N LYS A 54 37.66 -0.43 -1.73
CA LYS A 54 37.67 0.86 -2.46
C LYS A 54 37.48 0.69 -3.97
N LYS A 55 38.07 -0.37 -4.55
CA LYS A 55 37.94 -0.68 -5.99
C LYS A 55 36.51 -1.10 -6.32
N ILE A 56 35.91 -1.94 -5.47
CA ILE A 56 34.52 -2.39 -5.60
C ILE A 56 33.57 -1.18 -5.47
N GLN A 57 33.79 -0.30 -4.49
CA GLN A 57 32.95 0.89 -4.31
C GLN A 57 33.00 1.80 -5.54
N ALA A 58 34.18 2.08 -6.07
CA ALA A 58 34.33 2.90 -7.27
C ALA A 58 33.66 2.25 -8.50
N ASN A 59 33.79 0.94 -8.67
CA ASN A 59 33.12 0.22 -9.76
C ASN A 59 31.59 0.26 -9.62
N ASN A 60 31.07 0.01 -8.41
CA ASN A 60 29.64 0.07 -8.13
C ASN A 60 29.09 1.49 -8.38
N ALA A 61 29.80 2.53 -7.95
CA ALA A 61 29.42 3.92 -8.21
C ALA A 61 29.34 4.21 -9.73
N LYS A 62 30.33 3.75 -10.50
CA LYS A 62 30.33 3.85 -11.97
C LYS A 62 29.15 3.10 -12.62
N ALA A 63 28.82 1.93 -12.11
CA ALA A 63 27.68 1.15 -12.60
C ALA A 63 26.34 1.88 -12.31
N MET A 64 26.20 2.45 -11.11
CA MET A 64 25.00 3.22 -10.73
C MET A 64 24.86 4.50 -11.55
N SER A 65 25.95 5.22 -11.82
CA SER A 65 25.90 6.43 -12.66
C SER A 65 25.51 6.09 -14.10
N ALA A 66 26.07 5.02 -14.68
CA ALA A 66 25.69 4.56 -16.01
C ALA A 66 24.20 4.16 -16.08
N HIS A 67 23.69 3.49 -15.04
CA HIS A 67 22.27 3.16 -14.97
C HIS A 67 21.39 4.41 -14.86
N ALA A 68 21.82 5.42 -14.09
CA ALA A 68 21.12 6.70 -14.00
C ALA A 68 21.06 7.43 -15.35
N ASP A 69 22.17 7.43 -16.10
CA ASP A 69 22.23 8.03 -17.43
C ASP A 69 21.35 7.26 -18.43
N ALA A 70 21.32 5.93 -18.36
CA ALA A 70 20.44 5.10 -19.18
C ALA A 70 18.95 5.37 -18.89
N ILE A 71 18.56 5.47 -17.61
CA ILE A 71 17.19 5.87 -17.22
C ILE A 71 16.89 7.26 -17.76
N LYS A 72 17.81 8.22 -17.59
CA LYS A 72 17.64 9.60 -18.07
C LYS A 72 17.48 9.65 -19.60
N ALA A 73 18.19 8.82 -20.34
CA ALA A 73 18.06 8.68 -21.78
C ALA A 73 16.72 8.05 -22.18
N LEU A 74 16.22 7.05 -21.45
CA LEU A 74 14.89 6.48 -21.69
C LEU A 74 13.77 7.48 -21.41
N VAL A 75 13.88 8.25 -20.32
CA VAL A 75 12.92 9.29 -19.93
C VAL A 75 12.94 10.48 -20.91
N LYS A 76 14.05 10.69 -21.62
CA LYS A 76 14.13 11.60 -22.77
C LYS A 76 14.07 10.80 -24.08
N PRO A 77 12.93 10.19 -24.46
CA PRO A 77 12.87 9.41 -25.68
C PRO A 77 13.21 10.31 -26.87
N LYS A 78 14.21 9.89 -27.63
CA LYS A 78 14.49 10.39 -28.97
C LYS A 78 13.20 10.22 -29.78
N GLU A 79 12.77 11.29 -30.44
CA GLU A 79 11.49 11.42 -31.15
C GLU A 79 11.34 10.40 -32.29
N VAL A 80 11.10 9.13 -31.97
CA VAL A 80 10.57 8.16 -32.92
C VAL A 80 9.08 8.37 -32.92
N LYS A 81 8.57 8.95 -34.01
CA LYS A 81 7.13 9.16 -34.23
C LYS A 81 6.41 7.82 -34.02
N PRO A 82 5.56 7.68 -32.99
CA PRO A 82 4.83 6.45 -32.79
C PRO A 82 3.80 6.33 -33.91
N ASN A 83 3.99 5.35 -34.80
CA ASN A 83 3.04 5.05 -35.87
C ASN A 83 1.88 4.23 -35.28
N ILE A 84 1.04 4.88 -34.48
CA ILE A 84 -0.10 4.25 -33.81
C ILE A 84 -1.20 4.05 -34.86
N PRO A 85 -1.66 2.82 -35.12
CA PRO A 85 -2.78 2.57 -36.01
C PRO A 85 -4.04 3.24 -35.43
N LYS A 86 -4.56 4.24 -36.16
CA LYS A 86 -5.80 4.94 -35.80
C LYS A 86 -6.99 4.04 -36.14
N GLY A 87 -7.34 3.11 -35.26
CA GLY A 87 -8.30 2.06 -35.62
C GLY A 87 -9.24 1.63 -34.51
N GLY A 88 -10.14 2.53 -34.08
CA GLY A 88 -11.27 2.18 -33.21
C GLY A 88 -12.32 3.28 -33.23
N GLY A 89 -13.57 2.95 -33.52
CA GLY A 89 -14.66 3.92 -33.52
C GLY A 89 -14.80 4.56 -32.14
N ARG A 90 -14.68 5.90 -32.05
CA ARG A 90 -14.73 6.66 -30.78
C ARG A 90 -15.98 6.35 -29.94
N LYS A 91 -17.09 5.99 -30.60
CA LYS A 91 -18.35 5.58 -29.95
C LYS A 91 -18.21 4.27 -29.17
N LEU A 92 -17.57 3.26 -29.75
CA LEU A 92 -17.38 1.95 -29.10
C LEU A 92 -16.41 2.06 -27.92
N SER A 93 -15.32 2.80 -28.09
CA SER A 93 -14.36 3.08 -27.00
C SER A 93 -15.03 3.84 -25.84
N ARG A 94 -15.92 4.79 -26.13
CA ARG A 94 -16.70 5.52 -25.11
C ARG A 94 -17.65 4.59 -24.34
N LEU A 95 -18.37 3.71 -25.03
CA LEU A 95 -19.26 2.75 -24.37
C LEU A 95 -18.50 1.75 -23.50
N ALA A 96 -17.35 1.26 -23.98
CA ALA A 96 -16.45 0.41 -23.19
C ALA A 96 -15.92 1.12 -21.93
N TYR A 97 -15.56 2.42 -22.04
CA TYR A 97 -15.12 3.23 -20.90
C TYR A 97 -16.23 3.44 -19.87
N ILE A 98 -17.46 3.71 -20.33
CA ILE A 98 -18.62 3.88 -19.44
C ILE A 98 -18.92 2.55 -18.74
N ALA A 99 -19.00 1.44 -19.47
CA ALA A 99 -19.29 0.12 -18.88
C ALA A 99 -18.19 -0.40 -17.92
N HIS A 100 -17.01 0.21 -17.89
CA HIS A 100 -15.91 -0.27 -17.06
C HIS A 100 -16.14 0.08 -15.56
N PRO A 101 -16.17 -0.91 -14.65
CA PRO A 101 -16.63 -0.72 -13.26
C PRO A 101 -15.82 0.29 -12.44
N ARG A 102 -14.50 0.41 -12.68
CA ARG A 102 -13.64 1.38 -11.97
C ARG A 102 -13.53 2.76 -12.66
N LEU A 103 -13.49 2.80 -13.98
CA LEU A 103 -13.23 4.01 -14.76
C LEU A 103 -14.53 4.77 -15.06
N GLY A 104 -15.60 4.04 -15.35
CA GLY A 104 -16.91 4.59 -15.69
C GLY A 104 -17.78 4.98 -14.50
N LYS A 105 -17.35 4.72 -13.25
CA LYS A 105 -18.15 4.98 -12.04
C LYS A 105 -18.65 6.43 -11.94
N HIS A 106 -17.81 7.40 -12.29
CA HIS A 106 -18.20 8.81 -12.28
C HIS A 106 -19.14 9.15 -13.44
N ALA A 107 -18.92 8.56 -14.62
CA ALA A 107 -19.83 8.73 -15.76
C ALA A 107 -21.21 8.15 -15.47
N HIS A 108 -21.28 6.96 -14.87
CA HIS A 108 -22.52 6.35 -14.41
C HIS A 108 -23.23 7.22 -13.37
N ALA A 109 -22.52 7.75 -12.37
CA ALA A 109 -23.11 8.65 -11.39
C ALA A 109 -23.66 9.95 -12.02
N CYS A 110 -22.96 10.54 -12.99
CA CYS A 110 -23.45 11.71 -13.74
C CYS A 110 -24.67 11.39 -14.60
N ILE A 111 -24.70 10.22 -15.25
CA ILE A 111 -25.85 9.79 -16.06
C ILE A 111 -27.05 9.53 -15.15
N THR A 112 -26.88 8.84 -14.03
CA THR A 112 -28.00 8.54 -13.11
C THR A 112 -28.54 9.80 -12.43
N THR A 113 -27.68 10.74 -12.06
CA THR A 113 -28.11 12.04 -11.52
C THR A 113 -28.80 12.90 -12.57
N GLY A 114 -28.27 12.96 -13.80
CA GLY A 114 -28.89 13.69 -14.91
C GLY A 114 -30.24 13.10 -15.35
N LEU A 115 -30.41 11.77 -15.30
CA LEU A 115 -31.69 11.11 -15.57
C LEU A 115 -32.73 11.37 -14.46
N ARG A 116 -32.28 11.57 -13.22
CA ARG A 116 -33.18 11.84 -12.08
C ARG A 116 -33.52 13.33 -11.92
N LEU A 117 -32.65 14.23 -12.37
CA LEU A 117 -32.77 15.67 -12.16
C LEU A 117 -33.37 16.38 -13.39
N CYS A 118 -34.69 16.58 -13.41
CA CYS A 118 -35.35 17.50 -14.35
C CYS A 118 -35.18 18.95 -13.84
N ARG A 119 -34.31 19.76 -14.46
CA ARG A 119 -34.25 21.20 -14.20
C ARG A 119 -35.04 21.97 -15.26
N PRO A 120 -36.18 22.62 -14.93
CA PRO A 120 -36.80 23.57 -15.83
C PRO A 120 -35.91 24.80 -15.99
N LYS A 121 -35.66 25.20 -17.23
CA LYS A 121 -34.91 26.41 -17.56
C LYS A 121 -35.88 27.59 -17.54
N SER A 122 -35.98 28.31 -16.43
CA SER A 122 -36.79 29.55 -16.38
C SER A 122 -36.10 30.66 -17.17
N GLN A 123 -36.72 31.05 -18.28
CA GLN A 123 -36.45 32.31 -18.96
C GLN A 123 -37.48 33.34 -18.49
N ALA A 124 -37.09 34.32 -17.68
CA ALA A 124 -37.96 35.46 -17.37
C ALA A 124 -37.73 36.55 -18.42
N LYS A 125 -38.63 36.62 -19.39
CA LYS A 125 -38.72 37.70 -20.38
C LYS A 125 -39.58 38.83 -19.79
N ALA A 126 -39.11 40.06 -19.97
CA ALA A 126 -39.65 41.28 -19.38
C ALA A 126 -41.03 41.70 -19.92
N GLN A 127 -41.64 42.64 -19.17
CA GLN A 127 -42.73 43.60 -19.49
C GLN A 127 -44.15 43.22 -19.06
N THR A 128 -44.72 43.93 -18.08
CA THR A 128 -45.73 44.99 -18.31
C THR A 128 -46.04 45.85 -17.07
N LYS A 129 -45.83 47.15 -17.25
CA LYS A 129 -46.39 48.40 -16.68
C LYS A 129 -47.53 48.42 -15.62
N ALA A 130 -47.36 49.42 -14.73
CA ALA A 130 -48.35 50.28 -14.03
C ALA A 130 -49.15 49.67 -12.84
N LYS A 131 -49.47 50.35 -11.73
CA LYS A 131 -49.18 51.65 -11.06
C LYS A 131 -49.90 51.58 -9.68
N VAL A 132 -49.55 52.46 -8.74
CA VAL A 132 -50.28 52.84 -7.48
C VAL A 132 -50.08 51.87 -6.29
N ALA A 133 -50.04 52.26 -5.01
CA ALA A 133 -49.52 53.37 -4.19
C ALA A 133 -49.86 52.99 -2.73
N ALA A 134 -49.10 53.51 -1.76
CA ALA A 134 -49.32 53.43 -0.29
C ALA A 134 -49.19 52.02 0.32
N GLY A 135 -48.57 51.78 1.46
CA GLY A 135 -48.18 52.61 2.60
C GLY A 135 -48.36 51.73 3.86
N GLY A 136 -47.51 51.87 4.88
CA GLY A 136 -47.80 51.30 6.20
C GLY A 136 -46.70 50.43 6.82
N THR A 137 -45.91 51.09 7.67
CA THR A 137 -45.15 50.61 8.85
C THR A 137 -45.95 49.63 9.73
N VAL A 138 -45.36 48.75 10.57
CA VAL A 138 -44.88 49.04 11.94
C VAL A 138 -44.27 47.78 12.62
N ALA A 139 -43.14 47.98 13.34
CA ALA A 139 -42.59 47.39 14.59
C ALA A 139 -42.46 45.86 14.89
N ALA A 140 -41.21 45.39 15.02
CA ALA A 140 -40.38 45.12 16.24
C ALA A 140 -41.08 44.77 17.61
N PRO A 141 -40.40 44.20 18.65
CA PRO A 141 -39.23 43.28 18.79
C PRO A 141 -39.43 42.19 19.96
N PRO A 142 -38.49 41.80 20.86
CA PRO A 142 -37.67 40.57 20.84
C PRO A 142 -37.66 39.72 22.19
N PRO A 143 -36.54 39.09 22.69
CA PRO A 143 -36.44 37.69 23.20
C PRO A 143 -36.20 37.61 24.75
N PRO A 144 -35.67 36.54 25.43
CA PRO A 144 -34.24 36.09 25.39
C PRO A 144 -33.98 34.56 25.64
N ALA A 145 -32.93 33.94 25.07
CA ALA A 145 -31.59 33.62 25.59
C ALA A 145 -31.47 32.51 26.66
N LEU A 146 -30.58 31.52 26.41
CA LEU A 146 -29.61 30.91 27.36
C LEU A 146 -28.69 29.91 26.60
N ALA A 147 -27.39 29.93 26.91
CA ALA A 147 -26.27 29.15 26.36
C ALA A 147 -25.38 28.66 27.55
N PRO A 148 -24.12 28.16 27.40
CA PRO A 148 -23.48 27.11 26.55
C PRO A 148 -22.63 26.12 27.42
N LYS A 149 -21.71 25.35 26.77
CA LYS A 149 -20.51 24.58 27.27
C LYS A 149 -20.67 23.04 27.11
N ASP A 150 -19.75 22.24 26.58
CA ASP A 150 -18.28 22.20 26.75
C ASP A 150 -17.48 21.73 25.52
N VAL A 151 -16.21 22.15 25.50
CA VAL A 151 -15.12 21.84 24.58
C VAL A 151 -14.24 20.75 25.19
N GLN A 152 -13.79 19.75 24.40
CA GLN A 152 -12.51 19.09 24.67
C GLN A 152 -11.89 18.47 23.41
N ALA A 153 -10.72 19.00 23.05
CA ALA A 153 -9.75 18.41 22.14
C ALA A 153 -8.53 18.00 22.97
N LEU A 154 -7.95 16.82 22.73
CA LEU A 154 -6.62 16.47 23.23
C LEU A 154 -5.78 15.74 22.15
N THR A 155 -4.51 16.11 22.20
CA THR A 155 -3.39 16.04 21.26
C THR A 155 -2.59 14.72 21.21
N LYS A 156 -2.07 14.43 20.01
CA LYS A 156 -0.83 13.70 19.56
C LYS A 156 0.02 12.86 20.54
N ALA A 157 0.49 11.68 20.08
CA ALA A 157 1.93 11.32 19.94
C ALA A 157 2.17 9.97 19.18
N PRO A 158 3.29 9.81 18.44
CA PRO A 158 3.66 8.58 17.71
C PRO A 158 4.69 7.73 18.48
N GLN A 159 4.55 6.40 18.49
CA GLN A 159 5.55 5.50 19.09
C GLN A 159 6.54 4.94 18.05
N GLN A 160 7.79 5.34 18.20
CA GLN A 160 8.99 4.66 17.73
C GLN A 160 9.71 4.00 18.91
N ARG A 161 10.59 3.04 18.57
CA ARG A 161 11.70 2.44 19.34
C ARG A 161 11.35 1.13 20.09
N HIS A 162 12.21 0.11 20.20
CA HIS A 162 13.68 0.04 20.17
C HIS A 162 14.17 -1.34 19.67
N LEU A 163 15.27 -1.35 18.90
CA LEU A 163 16.13 -2.52 18.69
C LEU A 163 16.92 -2.79 19.97
N SER A 164 16.74 -3.95 20.61
CA SER A 164 17.57 -4.37 21.75
C SER A 164 18.71 -5.26 21.25
N ALA A 165 19.92 -4.73 21.28
CA ALA A 165 21.16 -5.49 21.19
C ALA A 165 21.41 -6.16 22.55
N ASN A 166 21.44 -7.50 22.58
CA ASN A 166 21.88 -8.24 23.76
C ASN A 166 23.39 -8.51 23.64
N VAL A 167 24.18 -7.66 24.29
CA VAL A 167 25.56 -7.96 24.67
C VAL A 167 25.49 -8.56 26.07
N ARG A 168 25.79 -9.85 26.20
CA ARG A 168 26.15 -10.47 27.47
C ARG A 168 27.54 -11.07 27.30
N THR A 169 28.52 -10.32 27.76
CA THR A 169 29.74 -10.88 28.34
C THR A 169 29.35 -11.63 29.62
N ASP A 170 30.14 -12.66 29.93
CA ASP A 170 30.45 -13.19 31.28
C ASP A 170 30.35 -14.72 31.31
N GLY A 171 31.50 -15.35 31.61
CA GLY A 171 31.64 -16.79 31.75
C GLY A 171 33.08 -17.26 31.55
N LEU A 172 33.98 -16.80 32.41
CA LEU A 172 35.27 -17.43 32.68
C LEU A 172 35.05 -18.82 33.32
N VAL A 173 36.05 -19.69 33.17
CA VAL A 173 36.22 -21.10 33.63
C VAL A 173 35.88 -22.14 32.56
#